data_AF-U2L484-F1
#
_entry.id   AF-U2L484-F1
#
_cell.length_a   1.000
_cell.length_b   1.000
_cell.length_c   1.000
_cell.angle_alpha   90.00
_cell.angle_beta   90.00
_cell.angle_gamma   90.00
#
_symmetry.space_group_name_H-M   'P 1'
#
loop_
_entity.id
_entity.type
_entity.pdbx_description
1 polymer ?
#
loop_
_entity_poly.entity_id
_entity_poly.type
_entity_poly.pdbx_seq_one_letter_code
_entity_poly.pdbx_strand_id
1 'polypeptide(L)'
;MRTKKFFASAAKAAFALATVVMMSAAFTSCSSSNDEPTTKPKANTVTIDGVEKPIVKAEYKDMLNGNYVLYLYLSADGKERVRFELNKDLHMSGSPVDLTKRGKGQGFECYWMVEYYKSDGTKLIDSYGAPGEDDYPVFTTGTLTVSGSFDGTINIKLENGHVKGKDGTEHTLTISYSGKITGL
;
A
#
# COMPACT_ATOMS: atom_id res chain seq x y z
N MET A 1 29.70 -56.42 38.09
CA MET A 1 28.43 -56.72 37.40
C MET A 1 27.98 -55.48 36.61
N ARG A 2 27.82 -55.65 35.30
CA ARG A 2 27.12 -54.81 34.30
C ARG A 2 27.52 -53.33 34.07
N THR A 3 28.30 -53.16 33.02
CA THR A 3 28.18 -52.10 32.00
C THR A 3 26.72 -51.90 31.57
N LYS A 4 26.28 -50.64 31.46
CA LYS A 4 25.21 -50.25 30.53
C LYS A 4 25.58 -48.92 29.86
N LYS A 5 25.98 -49.03 28.60
CA LYS A 5 25.93 -47.94 27.63
C LYS A 5 24.47 -47.73 27.27
N PHE A 6 24.00 -46.48 27.26
CA PHE A 6 22.88 -46.08 26.41
C PHE A 6 23.28 -44.80 25.68
N PHE A 7 23.53 -44.97 24.40
CA PHE A 7 23.51 -43.91 23.39
C PHE A 7 22.07 -43.57 23.04
N ALA A 8 21.82 -42.31 22.69
CA ALA A 8 20.86 -41.78 21.71
C ALA A 8 20.30 -40.44 22.24
N SER A 9 20.05 -39.40 21.46
CA SER A 9 20.39 -39.01 20.10
C SER A 9 20.00 -37.52 20.05
N ALA A 10 20.91 -36.64 19.66
CA ALA A 10 20.58 -35.22 19.50
C ALA A 10 19.78 -35.04 18.20
N ALA A 11 18.46 -34.96 18.29
CA ALA A 11 17.63 -34.56 17.17
C ALA A 11 17.77 -33.04 16.98
N LYS A 12 18.63 -32.62 16.04
CA LYS A 12 18.60 -31.27 15.46
C LYS A 12 17.33 -31.17 14.61
N ALA A 13 16.34 -30.44 15.10
CA ALA A 13 15.19 -30.04 14.29
C ALA A 13 15.66 -29.05 13.22
N ALA A 14 15.80 -29.52 11.98
CA ALA A 14 15.90 -28.65 10.82
C ALA A 14 14.48 -28.22 10.41
N PHE A 15 14.14 -26.96 10.66
CA PHE A 15 12.98 -26.33 10.04
C PHE A 15 13.31 -26.05 8.57
N ALA A 16 12.84 -26.91 7.67
CA ALA A 16 12.85 -26.63 6.24
C ALA A 16 11.70 -25.68 5.91
N LEU A 17 12.02 -24.40 5.68
CA LEU A 17 11.07 -23.42 5.15
C LEU A 17 10.89 -23.70 3.65
N ALA A 18 9.79 -24.34 3.28
CA ALA A 18 9.43 -24.57 1.89
C ALA A 18 8.97 -23.24 1.26
N THR A 19 9.89 -22.55 0.56
CA THR A 19 9.54 -21.43 -0.31
C THR A 19 8.85 -21.96 -1.56
N VAL A 20 7.54 -21.75 -1.65
CA VAL A 20 6.78 -21.93 -2.89
C VAL A 20 7.22 -20.83 -3.86
N VAL A 21 8.10 -21.18 -4.79
CA VAL A 21 8.39 -20.32 -5.96
C VAL A 21 7.17 -20.41 -6.88
N MET A 22 6.31 -19.39 -6.87
CA MET A 22 5.28 -19.27 -7.90
C MET A 22 5.97 -19.04 -9.25
N MET A 23 5.99 -20.08 -10.08
CA MET A 23 6.31 -19.97 -11.49
C MET A 23 5.31 -19.01 -12.14
N SER A 24 5.76 -17.80 -12.45
CA SER A 24 5.04 -16.92 -13.37
C SER A 24 5.48 -17.27 -14.78
N ALA A 25 4.58 -17.88 -15.55
CA ALA A 25 4.77 -18.09 -16.98
C ALA A 25 4.99 -16.73 -17.65
N ALA A 26 6.13 -16.56 -18.32
CA ALA A 26 6.32 -15.49 -19.27
C ALA A 26 5.44 -15.80 -20.50
N PHE A 27 4.35 -15.05 -20.67
CA PHE A 27 3.60 -15.08 -21.91
C PHE A 27 4.39 -14.32 -22.97
N THR A 28 5.02 -15.05 -23.88
CA THR A 28 5.45 -14.52 -25.18
C THR A 28 4.19 -14.15 -25.97
N SER A 29 3.87 -12.86 -26.02
CA SER A 29 2.94 -12.31 -27.00
C SER A 29 3.73 -11.41 -27.93
N CYS A 30 4.04 -11.95 -29.13
CA CYS A 30 4.33 -11.10 -30.27
C CYS A 30 2.99 -10.54 -30.75
N SER A 31 2.76 -9.24 -30.56
CA SER A 31 1.83 -8.50 -31.40
C SER A 31 2.29 -7.05 -31.49
N SER A 32 2.63 -6.66 -32.72
CA SER A 32 2.96 -5.31 -33.12
C SER A 32 1.74 -4.41 -32.94
N SER A 33 1.83 -3.39 -32.08
CA SER A 33 1.19 -2.06 -32.22
C SER A 33 1.57 -1.20 -31.01
N ASN A 34 1.90 0.06 -31.28
CA ASN A 34 2.24 1.06 -30.27
C ASN A 34 1.05 1.31 -29.33
N ASP A 35 1.15 0.82 -28.10
CA ASP A 35 0.40 1.32 -26.95
C ASP A 35 1.31 1.17 -25.72
N GLU A 36 1.47 2.25 -24.94
CA GLU A 36 2.22 2.22 -23.69
C GLU A 36 1.73 1.08 -22.78
N PRO A 37 2.64 0.39 -22.05
CA PRO A 37 2.23 -0.72 -21.20
C PRO A 37 1.43 -0.17 -20.01
N THR A 38 0.11 -0.11 -20.15
CA THR A 38 -0.80 0.07 -19.01
C THR A 38 -0.78 -1.22 -18.21
N THR A 39 0.15 -1.29 -17.26
CA THR A 39 0.26 -2.39 -16.30
C THR A 39 -0.99 -2.38 -15.42
N LYS A 40 -1.94 -3.27 -15.72
CA LYS A 40 -3.10 -3.47 -14.85
C LYS A 40 -2.57 -3.92 -13.46
N PRO A 41 -2.97 -3.29 -12.36
CA PRO A 41 -2.43 -3.60 -11.04
C PRO A 41 -2.65 -5.08 -10.69
N LYS A 42 -1.60 -5.80 -10.30
CA LYS A 42 -1.77 -7.10 -9.66
C LYS A 42 -2.45 -6.89 -8.30
N ALA A 43 -3.24 -7.87 -7.85
CA ALA A 43 -3.92 -7.76 -6.58
C ALA A 43 -2.94 -7.75 -5.41
N ASN A 44 -3.20 -6.91 -4.40
CA ASN A 44 -2.44 -6.79 -3.15
C ASN A 44 -0.97 -6.37 -3.34
N THR A 45 -0.75 -5.41 -4.23
CA THR A 45 0.57 -4.80 -4.46
C THR A 45 0.51 -3.27 -4.43
N VAL A 46 1.67 -2.68 -4.18
CA VAL A 46 1.99 -1.27 -4.43
C VAL A 46 3.08 -1.24 -5.49
N THR A 47 2.89 -0.49 -6.54
CA THR A 47 3.92 -0.22 -7.55
C THR A 47 4.37 1.22 -7.41
N ILE A 48 5.65 1.42 -7.15
CA ILE A 48 6.31 2.73 -7.03
C ILE A 48 7.44 2.80 -8.06
N ASP A 49 7.41 3.79 -8.95
CA ASP A 49 8.41 3.97 -10.02
C ASP A 49 8.66 2.70 -10.85
N GLY A 50 7.57 2.01 -11.20
CA GLY A 50 7.59 0.75 -11.95
C GLY A 50 8.04 -0.48 -11.14
N VAL A 51 8.43 -0.32 -9.88
CA VAL A 51 8.82 -1.42 -8.99
C VAL A 51 7.61 -1.91 -8.20
N GLU A 52 7.15 -3.12 -8.52
CA GLU A 52 6.06 -3.81 -7.81
C GLU A 52 6.55 -4.35 -6.45
N LYS A 53 5.77 -4.09 -5.39
CA LYS A 53 6.03 -4.50 -4.01
C LYS A 53 4.78 -5.19 -3.43
N PRO A 54 4.91 -6.37 -2.82
CA PRO A 54 3.78 -7.03 -2.18
C PRO A 54 3.37 -6.30 -0.90
N ILE A 55 2.06 -6.24 -0.65
CA ILE A 55 1.53 -5.79 0.64
C ILE A 55 1.57 -6.98 1.59
N VAL A 56 2.38 -6.89 2.64
CA VAL A 56 2.58 -7.98 3.61
C VAL A 56 1.65 -7.88 4.81
N LYS A 57 1.14 -6.67 5.11
CA LYS A 57 0.23 -6.41 6.22
C LYS A 57 -0.56 -5.13 5.96
N ALA A 58 -1.80 -5.08 6.41
CA ALA A 58 -2.61 -3.87 6.39
C ALA A 58 -3.25 -3.61 7.76
N GLU A 59 -3.18 -2.37 8.22
CA GLU A 59 -3.73 -1.94 9.52
C GLU A 59 -4.45 -0.61 9.41
N TYR A 60 -5.37 -0.35 10.35
CA TYR A 60 -6.05 0.93 10.46
C TYR A 60 -6.09 1.44 11.90
N LYS A 61 -6.23 2.75 12.05
CA LYS A 61 -6.52 3.41 13.31
C LYS A 61 -7.75 4.30 13.14
N ASP A 62 -8.73 4.14 14.02
CA ASP A 62 -9.87 5.06 14.12
C ASP A 62 -9.42 6.34 14.83
N MET A 63 -9.58 7.47 14.15
CA MET A 63 -9.23 8.80 14.65
C MET A 63 -10.47 9.59 15.11
N LEU A 64 -11.62 8.92 15.26
CA LEU A 64 -12.93 9.48 15.56
C LEU A 64 -13.48 10.38 14.44
N ASN A 65 -14.76 10.77 14.56
CA ASN A 65 -15.45 11.64 13.59
C ASN A 65 -15.39 11.13 12.13
N GLY A 66 -15.36 9.81 11.97
CA GLY A 66 -15.25 9.17 10.67
C GLY A 66 -13.86 9.27 10.02
N ASN A 67 -12.85 9.78 10.72
CA ASN A 67 -11.48 9.88 10.20
C ASN A 67 -10.70 8.59 10.52
N TYR A 68 -9.92 8.13 9.56
CA TYR A 68 -9.12 6.92 9.68
C TYR A 68 -7.71 7.15 9.16
N VAL A 69 -6.75 6.52 9.82
CA VAL A 69 -5.42 6.30 9.27
C VAL A 69 -5.34 4.86 8.78
N LEU A 70 -4.94 4.65 7.52
CA LEU A 70 -4.71 3.33 6.96
C LEU A 70 -3.23 3.13 6.66
N TYR A 71 -2.75 1.91 6.85
CA TYR A 71 -1.38 1.51 6.60
C TYR A 71 -1.35 0.28 5.70
N LEU A 72 -0.59 0.34 4.60
CA LEU A 72 -0.22 -0.82 3.79
C LEU A 72 1.29 -1.01 3.93
N TYR A 73 1.70 -2.03 4.67
CA TYR A 73 3.11 -2.34 4.91
C TYR A 73 3.66 -3.20 3.77
N LEU A 74 4.84 -2.81 3.28
CA LEU A 74 5.56 -3.46 2.18
C LEU A 74 6.80 -4.21 2.69
N SER A 75 7.14 -4.05 3.98
CA SER A 75 8.22 -4.75 4.66
C SER A 75 7.78 -5.31 6.01
N ALA A 76 8.41 -6.41 6.43
CA ALA A 76 8.08 -7.09 7.70
C ALA A 76 8.40 -6.23 8.94
N ASP A 77 9.38 -5.33 8.85
CA ASP A 77 9.72 -4.38 9.91
C ASP A 77 8.80 -3.14 9.93
N GLY A 78 7.86 -3.05 8.98
CA GLY A 78 6.87 -1.97 8.88
C GLY A 78 7.42 -0.60 8.47
N LYS A 79 8.70 -0.51 8.09
CA LYS A 79 9.31 0.77 7.66
C LYS A 79 8.85 1.20 6.28
N GLU A 80 8.93 0.31 5.31
CA GLU A 80 8.42 0.58 3.97
C GLU A 80 6.90 0.40 3.97
N ARG A 81 6.17 1.48 3.67
CA ARG A 81 4.71 1.49 3.76
C ARG A 81 4.08 2.63 2.99
N VAL A 82 2.82 2.45 2.61
CA VAL A 82 1.93 3.55 2.25
C VAL A 82 1.06 3.88 3.46
N ARG A 83 0.91 5.17 3.75
CA ARG A 83 0.00 5.67 4.78
C ARG A 83 -1.07 6.56 4.14
N PHE A 84 -2.30 6.39 4.58
CA PHE A 84 -3.43 7.23 4.18
C PHE A 84 -4.04 7.91 5.40
N GLU A 85 -4.49 9.14 5.25
CA GLU A 85 -5.50 9.73 6.14
C GLU A 85 -6.75 10.00 5.33
N LEU A 86 -7.87 9.42 5.74
CA LEU A 86 -9.12 9.44 4.98
C LEU A 86 -10.32 9.55 5.91
N ASN A 87 -11.24 10.44 5.56
CA ASN A 87 -12.57 10.42 6.12
C ASN A 87 -13.45 9.37 5.41
N LYS A 88 -14.21 8.61 6.19
CA LYS A 88 -15.05 7.50 5.74
C LYS A 88 -16.12 7.92 4.74
N ASP A 89 -16.82 9.02 5.03
CA ASP A 89 -17.94 9.46 4.21
C ASP A 89 -17.46 10.19 2.95
N LEU A 90 -16.34 10.91 3.05
CA LEU A 90 -15.78 11.67 1.94
C LEU A 90 -14.94 10.83 0.97
N HIS A 91 -14.15 9.89 1.49
CA HIS A 91 -13.11 9.22 0.68
C HIS A 91 -13.24 7.70 0.63
N MET A 92 -14.05 7.09 1.50
CA MET A 92 -14.19 5.62 1.59
C MET A 92 -15.58 5.10 1.19
N SER A 93 -16.34 5.90 0.44
CA SER A 93 -17.69 5.58 -0.04
C SER A 93 -17.70 4.61 -1.24
N GLY A 94 -16.52 4.27 -1.79
CA GLY A 94 -16.36 3.58 -3.06
C GLY A 94 -16.49 4.47 -4.30
N SER A 95 -16.75 5.77 -4.12
CA SER A 95 -16.69 6.73 -5.21
C SER A 95 -15.24 7.16 -5.49
N PRO A 96 -14.88 7.47 -6.75
CA PRO A 96 -13.56 7.99 -7.07
C PRO A 96 -13.28 9.35 -6.42
N VAL A 97 -12.10 9.47 -5.80
CA VAL A 97 -11.51 10.70 -5.28
C VAL A 97 -10.42 11.16 -6.25
N ASP A 98 -10.57 12.36 -6.78
CA ASP A 98 -9.60 13.01 -7.65
C ASP A 98 -8.46 13.63 -6.82
N LEU A 99 -7.29 12.98 -6.85
CA LEU A 99 -6.12 13.40 -6.05
C LEU A 99 -5.40 14.63 -6.63
N THR A 100 -5.85 15.14 -7.79
CA THR A 100 -5.36 16.40 -8.35
C THR A 100 -6.02 17.61 -7.71
N LYS A 101 -7.12 17.38 -6.96
CA LYS A 101 -7.93 18.43 -6.36
C LYS A 101 -7.80 18.41 -4.85
N ARG A 102 -7.57 19.60 -4.30
CA ARG A 102 -7.77 19.87 -2.88
C ARG A 102 -9.27 19.86 -2.56
N GLY A 103 -9.61 19.41 -1.36
CA GLY A 103 -10.96 19.49 -0.82
C GLY A 103 -11.40 20.93 -0.57
N LYS A 104 -12.68 21.10 -0.23
CA LYS A 104 -13.30 22.37 0.14
C LYS A 104 -14.09 22.16 1.43
N GLY A 105 -13.90 23.00 2.44
CA GLY A 105 -14.61 22.89 3.72
C GLY A 105 -13.81 23.43 4.91
N GLN A 106 -14.42 23.39 6.09
CA GLN A 106 -13.83 23.81 7.39
C GLN A 106 -14.45 22.97 8.54
N GLY A 107 -14.59 21.66 8.33
CA GLY A 107 -15.20 20.75 9.32
C GLY A 107 -14.17 19.92 10.10
N PHE A 108 -14.64 18.87 10.76
CA PHE A 108 -13.81 17.93 11.53
C PHE A 108 -13.26 16.79 10.66
N GLU A 109 -13.70 16.69 9.41
CA GLU A 109 -13.28 15.67 8.46
C GLU A 109 -11.85 15.93 8.01
N CYS A 110 -11.01 14.91 8.05
CA CYS A 110 -9.68 15.00 7.47
C CYS A 110 -9.81 15.09 5.94
N TYR A 111 -8.93 15.87 5.32
CA TYR A 111 -8.72 15.81 3.88
C TYR A 111 -7.94 14.54 3.54
N TRP A 112 -7.98 14.12 2.29
CA TRP A 112 -7.17 12.99 1.86
C TRP A 112 -5.69 13.30 2.04
N MET A 113 -4.94 12.31 2.54
CA MET A 113 -3.48 12.31 2.57
C MET A 113 -2.99 10.97 2.02
N VAL A 114 -1.94 11.01 1.21
CA VAL A 114 -1.24 9.80 0.75
C VAL A 114 0.26 10.00 0.94
N GLU A 115 0.88 9.11 1.69
CA GLU A 115 2.32 9.14 1.97
C GLU A 115 2.96 7.81 1.58
N TYR A 116 4.19 7.88 1.05
CA TYR A 116 5.03 6.70 0.83
C TYR A 116 6.29 6.82 1.67
N TYR A 117 6.58 5.79 2.46
CA TYR A 117 7.81 5.66 3.23
C TYR A 117 8.69 4.60 2.60
N LYS A 118 9.98 4.91 2.42
CA LYS A 118 11.01 3.99 1.92
C LYS A 118 11.39 2.93 2.96
N SER A 119 12.19 1.95 2.54
CA SER A 119 12.73 0.90 3.40
C SER A 119 13.58 1.40 4.57
N ASP A 120 14.20 2.57 4.44
CA ASP A 120 14.93 3.25 5.53
C ASP A 120 13.98 3.95 6.53
N GLY A 121 12.67 3.96 6.28
CA GLY A 121 11.65 4.62 7.09
C GLY A 121 11.50 6.13 6.82
N THR A 122 12.24 6.69 5.86
CA THR A 122 12.10 8.10 5.46
C THR A 122 10.97 8.27 4.46
N LYS A 123 10.33 9.44 4.49
CA LYS A 123 9.17 9.77 3.66
C LYS A 123 9.63 10.25 2.27
N LEU A 124 9.13 9.62 1.21
CA LEU A 124 9.38 10.00 -0.20
C LEU A 124 8.22 10.82 -0.78
N ILE A 125 6.98 10.35 -0.58
CA ILE A 125 5.76 11.05 -1.00
C ILE A 125 5.08 11.59 0.26
N ASP A 126 4.71 12.87 0.23
CA ASP A 126 4.10 13.61 1.34
C ASP A 126 2.95 14.47 0.79
N SER A 127 1.89 13.82 0.30
CA SER A 127 0.83 14.51 -0.45
C SER A 127 -0.41 14.74 0.41
N TYR A 128 -0.99 15.95 0.33
CA TYR A 128 -2.09 16.34 1.18
C TYR A 128 -3.11 17.23 0.45
N GLY A 129 -4.38 16.84 0.54
CA GLY A 129 -5.49 17.46 -0.17
C GLY A 129 -6.20 18.60 0.55
N ALA A 130 -5.63 19.16 1.63
CA ALA A 130 -6.28 20.26 2.35
C ALA A 130 -6.18 21.59 1.60
N PRO A 131 -7.20 22.46 1.67
CA PRO A 131 -7.16 23.81 1.12
C PRO A 131 -6.19 24.68 1.91
N GLY A 132 -5.40 25.51 1.20
CA GLY A 132 -4.43 26.42 1.80
C GLY A 132 -3.09 25.79 2.20
N GLU A 133 -2.94 24.48 2.05
CA GLU A 133 -1.71 23.73 2.36
C GLU A 133 -0.80 23.61 1.13
N ASP A 134 -0.41 24.75 0.56
CA ASP A 134 0.31 24.83 -0.72
C ASP A 134 1.74 24.26 -0.68
N ASP A 135 2.32 24.13 0.52
CA ASP A 135 3.62 23.50 0.73
C ASP A 135 3.59 21.98 0.51
N TYR A 136 2.41 21.36 0.56
CA TYR A 136 2.22 19.94 0.28
C TYR A 136 1.81 19.72 -1.18
N PRO A 137 2.50 18.85 -1.94
CA PRO A 137 2.07 18.53 -3.30
C PRO A 137 0.72 17.81 -3.30
N VAL A 138 -0.07 18.11 -4.33
CA VAL A 138 -1.14 17.21 -4.79
C VAL A 138 -0.60 16.35 -5.94
N PHE A 139 -1.35 15.31 -6.32
CA PHE A 139 -1.00 14.52 -7.48
C PHE A 139 -1.20 15.35 -8.77
N THR A 140 -0.31 15.21 -9.75
CA THR A 140 -0.49 15.79 -11.10
C THR A 140 -1.53 15.01 -11.88
N THR A 141 -1.58 13.69 -11.67
CA THR A 141 -2.67 12.80 -12.07
C THR A 141 -2.88 11.75 -10.99
N GLY A 142 -4.09 11.25 -10.82
CA GLY A 142 -4.34 10.15 -9.90
C GLY A 142 -5.76 10.10 -9.37
N THR A 143 -6.27 8.88 -9.24
CA THR A 143 -7.60 8.62 -8.70
C THR A 143 -7.51 7.58 -7.60
N LEU A 144 -8.02 7.91 -6.42
CA LEU A 144 -8.14 6.99 -5.29
C LEU A 144 -9.58 6.50 -5.18
N THR A 145 -9.79 5.20 -5.04
CA THR A 145 -11.08 4.60 -4.70
C THR A 145 -10.89 3.70 -3.49
N VAL A 146 -11.64 3.97 -2.42
CA VAL A 146 -11.66 3.12 -1.23
C VAL A 146 -13.08 2.69 -0.95
N SER A 147 -13.32 1.40 -0.75
CA SER A 147 -14.66 0.83 -0.50
C SER A 147 -14.60 -0.34 0.46
N GLY A 148 -15.79 -0.78 0.91
CA GLY A 148 -15.94 -1.95 1.77
C GLY A 148 -16.15 -1.61 3.24
N SER A 149 -15.78 -2.51 4.14
CA SER A 149 -15.96 -2.34 5.58
C SER A 149 -14.81 -2.92 6.39
N PHE A 150 -14.52 -2.30 7.54
CA PHE A 150 -13.48 -2.76 8.47
C PHE A 150 -13.76 -4.13 9.08
N ASP A 151 -15.05 -4.51 9.24
CA ASP A 151 -15.46 -5.84 9.70
C ASP A 151 -15.42 -6.92 8.59
N GLY A 152 -15.20 -6.50 7.35
CA GLY A 152 -15.24 -7.37 6.17
C GLY A 152 -13.98 -7.20 5.33
N THR A 153 -14.19 -6.94 4.04
CA THR A 153 -13.12 -6.67 3.09
C THR A 153 -13.10 -5.17 2.80
N ILE A 154 -11.91 -4.58 2.87
CA ILE A 154 -11.62 -3.24 2.34
C ILE A 154 -10.94 -3.39 0.98
N ASN A 155 -11.35 -2.56 0.04
CA ASN A 155 -10.69 -2.39 -1.25
C ASN A 155 -10.06 -1.01 -1.32
N ILE A 156 -8.79 -0.93 -1.73
CA ILE A 156 -8.08 0.33 -1.97
C ILE A 156 -7.47 0.25 -3.35
N LYS A 157 -7.77 1.24 -4.18
CA LYS A 157 -7.22 1.35 -5.53
C LYS A 157 -6.73 2.77 -5.76
N LEU A 158 -5.46 2.93 -6.10
CA LEU A 158 -4.90 4.18 -6.58
C LEU A 158 -4.39 3.94 -8.00
N GLU A 159 -4.96 4.66 -8.96
CA GLU A 159 -4.65 4.49 -10.38
C GLU A 159 -4.01 5.74 -10.95
N ASN A 160 -3.03 5.55 -11.83
CA ASN A 160 -2.35 6.61 -12.57
C ASN A 160 -1.85 7.73 -11.65
N GLY A 161 -1.26 7.37 -10.51
CA GLY A 161 -0.75 8.35 -9.55
C GLY A 161 0.59 8.91 -10.02
N HIS A 162 0.64 10.20 -10.30
CA HIS A 162 1.87 10.96 -10.51
C HIS A 162 1.94 12.08 -9.48
N VAL A 163 3.07 12.22 -8.79
CA VAL A 163 3.22 13.21 -7.71
C VAL A 163 4.68 13.59 -7.52
N LYS A 164 4.92 14.85 -7.15
CA LYS A 164 6.26 15.32 -6.82
C LYS A 164 6.67 14.83 -5.43
N GLY A 165 7.78 14.12 -5.34
CA GLY A 165 8.36 13.63 -4.09
C GLY A 165 9.10 14.71 -3.32
N LYS A 166 9.50 14.38 -2.09
CA LYS A 166 10.33 15.25 -1.23
C LYS A 166 11.74 15.47 -1.78
N ASP A 167 12.20 14.61 -2.69
CA ASP A 167 13.46 14.78 -3.41
C ASP A 167 13.35 15.76 -4.59
N GLY A 168 12.15 16.28 -4.86
CA GLY A 168 11.89 17.25 -5.92
C GLY A 168 11.63 16.61 -7.29
N THR A 169 11.62 15.28 -7.40
CA THR A 169 11.37 14.55 -8.64
C THR A 169 9.93 14.04 -8.73
N GLU A 170 9.46 13.71 -9.93
CA GLU A 170 8.13 13.10 -10.11
C GLU A 170 8.23 11.59 -9.93
N HIS A 171 7.28 11.04 -9.16
CA HIS A 171 7.16 9.61 -8.91
C HIS A 171 5.82 9.08 -9.40
N THR A 172 5.82 7.80 -9.77
CA THR A 172 4.60 7.08 -10.12
C THR A 172 4.17 6.17 -8.97
N LEU A 173 2.90 6.19 -8.62
CA LEU A 173 2.32 5.34 -7.57
C LEU A 173 1.05 4.68 -8.11
N THR A 174 0.97 3.36 -7.95
CA THR A 174 -0.23 2.57 -8.24
C THR A 174 -0.45 1.58 -7.10
N ILE A 175 -1.69 1.45 -6.65
CA ILE A 175 -2.04 0.61 -5.50
C ILE A 175 -3.25 -0.24 -5.85
N SER A 176 -3.20 -1.50 -5.46
CA SER A 176 -4.34 -2.41 -5.54
C SER A 176 -4.33 -3.30 -4.31
N TYR A 177 -5.35 -3.14 -3.47
CA TYR A 177 -5.53 -3.91 -2.26
C TYR A 177 -6.98 -4.37 -2.15
N SER A 178 -7.17 -5.62 -1.78
CA SER A 178 -8.46 -6.20 -1.42
C SER A 178 -8.23 -7.25 -0.34
N GLY A 179 -8.67 -6.95 0.88
CA GLY A 179 -8.47 -7.85 2.01
C GLY A 179 -9.01 -7.31 3.32
N LYS A 180 -8.82 -8.10 4.38
CA LYS A 180 -9.11 -7.69 5.75
C LYS A 180 -8.05 -6.70 6.22
N ILE A 181 -8.45 -5.69 6.97
CA ILE A 181 -7.53 -4.74 7.59
C ILE A 181 -7.72 -4.80 9.12
N THR A 182 -6.63 -4.81 9.88
CA THR A 182 -6.71 -5.01 11.34
C THR A 182 -6.61 -3.69 12.08
N GLY A 183 -7.40 -3.49 13.13
CA GLY A 183 -7.34 -2.29 13.96
C GLY A 183 -6.11 -2.27 14.88
N LEU A 184 -5.55 -1.08 15.07
CA LEU A 184 -4.45 -0.77 16.02
C LEU A 184 -4.96 -0.36 17.40
#